data_AF-A0A836T8L5-F1
#
_entry.id   AF-A0A836T8L5-F1
#
_cell.length_a   1.000
_cell.length_b   1.000
_cell.length_c   1.000
_cell.angle_alpha   90.00
_cell.angle_beta   90.00
_cell.angle_gamma   90.00
#
_symmetry.space_group_name_H-M   'P 1'
#
loop_
_entity.id
_entity.type
_entity.pdbx_description
1 polymer ?
#
loop_
_entity_poly.entity_id
_entity_poly.type
_entity_poly.pdbx_seq_one_letter_code
_entity_poly.pdbx_strand_id
1 'polypeptide(L)'
;GVCEPSVLHEDRPQDFNKPHQPVVFVSWEDAQTYCSWRGGKLPTEWQWEAAAQGERLGGAYFRQPYDKGFPEDTGKFTANSNGLYDMMGNAYEWTLDWYESTGGTGKNKVVRGGSWNSAGHFL
;
A
#
# COMPACT_ATOMS: atom_id res chain seq x y z
N GLY A 1 -6.21 1.06 -7.39
CA GLY A 1 -6.36 -0.27 -8.01
C GLY A 1 -7.27 -1.12 -7.15
N VAL A 2 -7.58 -2.35 -7.57
CA VAL A 2 -8.30 -3.35 -6.76
C VAL A 2 -7.31 -4.42 -6.33
N CYS A 3 -7.29 -4.77 -5.04
CA CYS A 3 -6.60 -5.96 -4.55
C CYS A 3 -7.68 -6.96 -4.09
N GLU A 4 -7.55 -8.22 -4.50
CA GLU A 4 -8.49 -9.30 -4.18
C GLU A 4 -7.80 -10.29 -3.22
N PRO A 5 -7.95 -10.19 -1.90
CA PRO A 5 -7.31 -11.11 -0.97
C PRO A 5 -8.36 -12.02 -0.32
N SER A 6 -9.11 -12.80 -1.08
CA SER A 6 -10.04 -13.78 -0.45
C SER A 6 -9.34 -15.07 -0.01
N VAL A 7 -8.07 -15.28 -0.34
CA VAL A 7 -7.31 -16.49 0.03
C VAL A 7 -5.98 -16.11 0.66
N LEU A 8 -5.83 -16.44 1.94
CA LEU A 8 -4.53 -16.41 2.63
C LEU A 8 -3.58 -17.40 1.96
N HIS A 9 -2.41 -16.93 1.53
CA HIS A 9 -1.32 -17.81 1.14
C HIS A 9 -0.59 -18.25 2.41
N GLU A 10 -0.83 -19.48 2.86
CA GLU A 10 -0.22 -20.05 4.08
C GLU A 10 1.31 -20.16 3.98
N ASP A 11 1.85 -20.35 2.78
CA ASP A 11 3.30 -20.36 2.51
C ASP A 11 3.74 -19.05 1.84
N ARG A 12 4.37 -18.16 2.61
CA ARG A 12 5.02 -16.96 2.06
C ARG A 12 6.36 -17.34 1.43
N PRO A 13 6.62 -17.03 0.15
CA PRO A 13 7.95 -17.22 -0.39
C PRO A 13 8.97 -16.42 0.43
N GLN A 14 10.18 -16.97 0.64
CA GLN A 14 11.20 -16.37 1.51
C GLN A 14 11.55 -14.92 1.14
N ASP A 15 11.36 -14.55 -0.13
CA ASP A 15 11.61 -13.20 -0.63
C ASP A 15 10.63 -12.13 -0.13
N PHE A 16 9.56 -12.51 0.57
CA PHE A 16 8.50 -11.63 1.08
C PHE A 16 8.38 -11.59 2.62
N ASN A 17 9.38 -12.10 3.35
CA ASN A 17 9.33 -12.17 4.81
C ASN A 17 10.62 -11.68 5.49
N LYS A 18 11.33 -10.72 4.88
CA LYS A 18 12.55 -10.14 5.47
C LYS A 18 12.18 -9.12 6.56
N PRO A 19 13.01 -8.94 7.62
CA PRO A 19 12.66 -8.14 8.80
C PRO A 19 12.26 -6.68 8.57
N HIS A 20 12.74 -6.06 7.49
CA HIS A 20 12.50 -4.64 7.18
C HIS A 20 11.63 -4.42 5.94
N GLN A 21 11.14 -5.50 5.32
CA GLN A 21 10.20 -5.42 4.21
C GLN A 21 8.79 -5.07 4.72
N PRO A 22 7.96 -4.45 3.87
CA PRO A 22 6.55 -4.30 4.16
C PRO A 22 5.90 -5.67 4.32
N VAL A 23 4.98 -5.79 5.29
CA VAL A 23 4.18 -7.00 5.46
C VAL A 23 3.19 -7.08 4.31
N VAL A 24 3.25 -8.18 3.56
CA VAL A 24 2.37 -8.48 2.43
C VAL A 24 1.53 -9.74 2.70
N PHE A 25 0.63 -10.09 1.80
CA PHE A 25 -0.36 -11.18 1.99
C PHE A 25 -1.27 -10.95 3.21
N VAL A 26 -1.77 -9.71 3.35
CA VAL A 26 -2.72 -9.32 4.39
C VAL A 26 -4.03 -8.88 3.77
N SER A 27 -5.14 -9.37 4.31
CA SER A 27 -6.47 -8.92 3.91
C SER A 27 -6.74 -7.50 4.42
N TRP A 28 -7.79 -6.86 3.90
CA TRP A 28 -8.22 -5.56 4.40
C TRP A 28 -8.71 -5.65 5.86
N GLU A 29 -9.39 -6.74 6.21
CA GLU A 29 -9.89 -7.04 7.56
C GLU A 29 -8.74 -7.20 8.55
N ASP A 30 -7.66 -7.90 8.17
CA ASP A 30 -6.46 -8.05 9.00
C ASP A 30 -5.79 -6.70 9.23
N ALA A 31 -5.65 -5.90 8.17
CA ALA A 31 -5.06 -4.57 8.25
C ALA A 31 -5.88 -3.64 9.17
N GLN A 32 -7.21 -3.64 9.02
CA GLN A 32 -8.10 -2.86 9.89
C GLN A 32 -8.04 -3.33 11.35
N THR A 33 -8.02 -4.64 11.58
CA THR A 33 -7.91 -5.23 12.92
C THR A 33 -6.59 -4.82 13.58
N TYR A 34 -5.48 -4.89 12.84
CA TYR A 34 -4.17 -4.47 13.32
C TYR A 34 -4.14 -2.98 13.67
N CYS A 35 -4.64 -2.11 12.77
CA CYS A 35 -4.71 -0.68 13.04
C CYS A 35 -5.51 -0.40 14.31
N SER A 36 -6.66 -1.05 14.47
CA SER A 36 -7.51 -0.91 15.66
C SER A 36 -6.80 -1.37 16.93
N TRP A 37 -6.10 -2.50 16.89
CA TRP A 37 -5.29 -3.00 18.00
C TRP A 37 -4.18 -2.02 18.42
N ARG A 38 -3.55 -1.34 17.45
CA ARG A 38 -2.55 -0.27 17.70
C ARG A 38 -3.17 1.05 18.17
N GLY A 39 -4.49 1.17 18.27
CA GLY A 39 -5.19 2.42 18.60
C GLY A 39 -5.30 3.40 17.43
N GLY A 40 -5.10 2.93 16.20
CA GLY A 40 -5.23 3.70 14.97
C GLY A 40 -6.37 3.20 14.07
N LYS A 41 -6.36 3.65 12.82
CA LYS A 41 -7.28 3.21 11.75
C LYS A 41 -6.57 3.27 10.41
N LEU A 42 -7.06 2.52 9.43
CA LEU A 42 -6.66 2.73 8.04
C LEU A 42 -7.02 4.16 7.60
N PRO A 43 -6.21 4.79 6.73
CA PRO A 43 -6.54 6.10 6.18
C PRO A 43 -7.74 5.98 5.23
N THR A 44 -8.48 7.08 5.05
CA THR A 44 -9.32 7.20 3.85
C THR A 44 -8.43 7.39 2.62
N GLU A 45 -8.97 7.08 1.45
CA GLU A 45 -8.34 7.30 0.16
C GLU A 45 -7.86 8.75 0.02
N TRP A 46 -8.73 9.70 0.35
CA TRP A 46 -8.39 11.12 0.37
C TRP A 46 -7.25 11.46 1.33
N GLN A 47 -7.26 10.91 2.55
CA GLN A 47 -6.18 11.13 3.51
C GLN A 47 -4.85 10.59 3.00
N TRP A 48 -4.88 9.43 2.33
CA TRP A 48 -3.73 8.82 1.73
C TRP A 48 -3.17 9.68 0.58
N GLU A 49 -4.03 10.15 -0.33
CA GLU A 49 -3.65 11.01 -1.45
C GLU A 49 -3.05 12.34 -0.96
N ALA A 50 -3.70 13.00 0.00
CA ALA A 50 -3.19 14.24 0.58
C ALA A 50 -1.83 14.06 1.25
N ALA A 51 -1.60 12.91 1.89
CA ALA A 51 -0.32 12.56 2.48
C ALA A 51 0.75 12.30 1.41
N ALA A 52 0.38 11.69 0.28
CA ALA A 52 1.27 11.34 -0.84
C ALA A 52 1.65 12.55 -1.74
N GLN A 53 0.69 13.44 -2.03
CA GLN A 53 0.78 14.52 -3.02
C GLN A 53 1.71 15.70 -2.68
N GLY A 54 2.39 15.68 -1.52
CA GLY A 54 3.25 16.79 -1.10
C GLY A 54 4.20 17.30 -2.21
N GLU A 55 4.75 18.51 -2.08
CA GLU A 55 5.58 19.22 -3.09
C GLU A 55 6.61 18.34 -3.82
N ARG A 56 7.11 17.29 -3.16
CA ARG A 56 7.87 16.21 -3.77
C ARG A 56 7.24 14.87 -3.38
N LEU A 57 6.82 14.07 -4.37
CA LEU A 57 6.13 12.79 -4.15
C LEU A 57 6.98 11.70 -3.46
N GLY A 58 8.32 11.80 -3.51
CA GLY A 58 9.21 10.77 -2.96
C GLY A 58 9.09 9.41 -3.67
N GLY A 59 9.57 8.35 -3.01
CA GLY A 59 9.38 6.95 -3.40
C GLY A 59 10.18 6.48 -4.62
N ALA A 60 9.79 5.30 -5.14
CA ALA A 60 10.43 4.62 -6.27
C ALA A 60 10.18 5.30 -7.63
N TYR A 61 9.19 6.21 -7.69
CA TYR A 61 8.85 6.99 -8.89
C TYR A 61 10.06 7.76 -9.46
N PHE A 62 11.02 8.12 -8.61
CA PHE A 62 12.28 8.75 -9.01
C PHE A 62 13.37 7.74 -9.42
N ARG A 63 13.11 6.92 -10.45
CA ARG A 63 14.11 6.14 -11.25
C ARG A 63 14.34 4.66 -10.89
N GLN A 64 13.45 3.97 -10.16
CA GLN A 64 13.55 2.51 -10.06
C GLN A 64 12.70 1.82 -11.13
N PRO A 65 13.23 0.79 -11.84
CA PRO A 65 12.39 -0.04 -12.69
C PRO A 65 11.38 -0.81 -11.82
N TYR A 66 10.11 -0.72 -12.21
CA TYR A 66 9.09 -1.70 -11.79
C TYR A 66 9.50 -3.09 -12.30
N ASP A 67 9.09 -4.15 -11.62
CA ASP A 67 9.46 -5.56 -11.88
C ASP A 67 10.79 -6.03 -11.26
N LYS A 68 10.90 -5.86 -9.93
CA LYS A 68 12.01 -6.42 -9.12
C LYS A 68 11.75 -7.86 -8.64
N GLY A 69 10.54 -8.39 -8.87
CA GLY A 69 10.08 -9.67 -8.33
C GLY A 69 9.60 -9.63 -6.86
N PHE A 70 10.11 -8.72 -6.02
CA PHE A 70 9.80 -8.65 -4.58
C PHE A 70 9.88 -7.22 -4.00
N PRO A 71 9.24 -6.92 -2.84
CA PRO A 71 9.35 -5.64 -2.15
C PRO A 71 10.76 -5.39 -1.58
N GLU A 72 11.10 -4.13 -1.39
CA GLU A 72 12.36 -3.68 -0.80
C GLU A 72 12.16 -3.25 0.65
N ASP A 73 13.25 -3.05 1.38
CA ASP A 73 13.20 -2.53 2.75
C ASP A 73 12.46 -1.19 2.81
N THR A 74 11.58 -1.05 3.79
CA THR A 74 10.85 0.19 4.06
C THR A 74 11.82 1.34 4.37
N GLY A 75 11.55 2.52 3.84
CA GLY A 75 12.39 3.71 4.04
C GLY A 75 13.68 3.75 3.21
N LYS A 76 13.90 2.79 2.31
CA LYS A 76 15.09 2.72 1.45
C LYS A 76 15.17 3.90 0.47
N PHE A 77 14.03 4.37 -0.03
CA PHE A 77 13.97 5.44 -1.03
C PHE A 77 13.79 6.81 -0.39
N THR A 78 13.83 7.86 -1.20
CA THR A 78 13.70 9.23 -0.66
C THR A 78 12.25 9.47 -0.21
N ALA A 79 12.07 9.92 1.03
CA ALA A 79 10.75 10.36 1.52
C ALA A 79 10.14 11.45 0.65
N ASN A 80 8.83 11.64 0.69
CA ASN A 80 8.13 12.77 0.11
C ASN A 80 8.37 14.06 0.94
N SER A 81 7.82 15.20 0.53
CA SER A 81 7.98 16.47 1.26
C SER A 81 7.35 16.47 2.65
N ASN A 82 6.43 15.53 2.93
CA ASN A 82 5.81 15.34 4.23
C ASN A 82 6.61 14.39 5.13
N GLY A 83 7.78 13.91 4.69
CA GLY A 83 8.61 12.97 5.43
C GLY A 83 8.12 11.51 5.36
N LEU A 84 7.20 11.19 4.45
CA LEU A 84 6.65 9.84 4.28
C LEU A 84 7.41 9.07 3.22
N TYR A 85 7.69 7.81 3.48
CA TYR A 85 8.45 6.93 2.60
C TYR A 85 7.50 6.02 1.83
N ASP A 86 7.97 5.53 0.68
CA ASP A 86 7.35 4.44 -0.09
C ASP A 86 5.87 4.66 -0.51
N MET A 87 5.32 5.85 -0.34
CA MET A 87 3.98 6.22 -0.83
C MET A 87 3.81 5.98 -2.33
N MET A 88 4.90 5.93 -3.10
CA MET A 88 4.91 5.61 -4.53
C MET A 88 5.77 4.36 -4.79
N GLY A 89 5.13 3.19 -4.80
CA GLY A 89 5.73 1.89 -5.06
C GLY A 89 5.91 1.03 -3.81
N ASN A 90 6.85 0.09 -3.87
CA ASN A 90 7.07 -0.94 -2.84
C ASN A 90 5.86 -1.87 -2.67
N ALA A 91 4.81 -1.50 -1.93
CA ALA A 91 3.62 -2.32 -1.73
C ALA A 91 2.33 -1.51 -1.85
N TYR A 92 1.26 -2.15 -2.34
CA TYR A 92 -0.06 -1.53 -2.32
C TYR A 92 -0.51 -1.32 -0.87
N GLU A 93 -1.13 -0.17 -0.62
CA GLU A 93 -1.62 0.19 0.72
C GLU A 93 -3.15 0.27 0.75
N TRP A 94 -3.75 -0.47 1.69
CA TRP A 94 -5.20 -0.49 1.93
C TRP A 94 -5.72 0.85 2.44
N THR A 95 -6.87 1.29 1.94
CA THR A 95 -7.62 2.43 2.47
C THR A 95 -9.00 2.00 2.96
N LEU A 96 -9.72 2.87 3.68
CA LEU A 96 -11.06 2.55 4.20
C LEU A 96 -12.13 2.44 3.11
N ASP A 97 -11.91 3.10 1.99
CA ASP A 97 -12.91 3.39 0.97
C ASP A 97 -13.28 2.15 0.14
N TRP A 98 -14.54 2.12 -0.29
CA TRP A 98 -15.07 1.09 -1.17
C TRP A 98 -14.83 1.47 -2.62
N TYR A 99 -14.27 0.56 -3.41
CA TYR A 99 -14.12 0.71 -4.85
C TYR A 99 -15.50 0.59 -5.52
N GLU A 100 -15.84 1.55 -6.40
CA GLU A 100 -17.12 1.63 -7.12
C GLU A 100 -18.36 1.50 -6.21
N SER A 101 -18.42 2.28 -5.13
CA SER A 101 -19.60 2.26 -4.25
C SER A 101 -20.78 3.01 -4.87
N THR A 102 -21.88 2.31 -5.14
CA THR A 102 -23.20 2.95 -5.23
C THR A 102 -23.90 2.76 -3.89
N GLY A 103 -24.20 3.86 -3.19
CA GLY A 103 -24.91 3.81 -1.90
C GLY A 103 -24.07 3.45 -0.66
N GLY A 104 -22.73 3.56 -0.71
CA GLY A 104 -21.86 3.44 0.46
C GLY A 104 -21.34 2.03 0.79
N THR A 105 -21.71 1.02 -0.01
CA THR A 105 -21.16 -0.34 0.04
C THR A 105 -20.63 -0.74 -1.33
N GLY A 106 -19.42 -1.31 -1.39
CA GLY A 106 -18.83 -1.85 -2.62
C GLY A 106 -18.45 -3.32 -2.46
N LYS A 107 -18.05 -3.98 -3.55
CA LYS A 107 -17.53 -5.36 -3.49
C LYS A 107 -16.07 -5.41 -3.06
N ASN A 108 -15.31 -4.40 -3.43
CA ASN A 108 -13.86 -4.35 -3.29
C ASN A 108 -13.42 -3.11 -2.52
N LYS A 109 -12.26 -3.20 -1.88
CA LYS A 109 -11.65 -2.07 -1.16
C LYS A 109 -10.60 -1.40 -2.02
N VAL A 110 -10.44 -0.10 -1.83
CA VAL A 110 -9.43 0.70 -2.53
C VAL A 110 -8.04 0.36 -2.00
N VAL A 111 -7.08 0.24 -2.92
CA VAL A 111 -5.64 0.29 -2.64
C VAL A 111 -4.96 1.39 -3.46
N ARG A 112 -3.94 2.02 -2.87
CA ARG A 112 -3.15 3.11 -3.47
C ARG A 112 -1.64 2.82 -3.42
N GLY A 113 -0.84 3.66 -4.07
CA GLY A 113 0.63 3.63 -4.04
C GLY A 113 1.33 2.75 -5.07
N GLY A 114 0.70 1.69 -5.57
CA GLY A 114 1.37 0.74 -6.47
C GLY A 114 2.26 -0.25 -5.70
N SER A 115 2.95 -1.14 -6.42
CA SER A 115 3.78 -2.20 -5.82
C SER A 115 5.06 -2.46 -6.62
N TRP A 116 5.91 -3.35 -6.10
CA TRP A 116 7.14 -3.80 -6.73
C TRP A 116 6.96 -4.38 -8.15
N ASN A 117 5.76 -4.85 -8.50
CA ASN A 117 5.41 -5.47 -9.78
C ASN A 117 4.33 -4.71 -10.58
N SER A 118 3.86 -3.56 -10.10
CA SER A 118 2.82 -2.80 -10.77
C SER A 118 2.92 -1.32 -10.43
N ALA A 119 3.06 -0.49 -11.47
CA ALA A 119 2.86 0.94 -11.31
C ALA A 119 1.36 1.19 -11.12
N GLY A 120 0.90 1.24 -9.88
CA GLY A 120 -0.44 1.69 -9.52
C GLY A 120 -0.57 3.18 -9.81
N HIS A 121 -0.73 3.55 -11.08
CA HIS A 121 -0.83 4.93 -11.56
C HIS A 121 -2.16 5.58 -11.21
N PHE A 122 -2.51 5.72 -9.94
CA PHE A 122 -3.56 6.66 -9.55
C PHE A 122 -3.20 7.27 -8.19
N LEU A 123 -2.61 8.47 -8.27
CA LEU A 123 -3.09 9.57 -7.44
C LEU A 123 -4.48 9.90 -7.95
#